data_AF-A0A954LEA5-F1
#
_entry.id   AF-A0A954LEA5-F1
#
_cell.length_a   1.000
_cell.length_b   1.000
_cell.length_c   1.000
_cell.angle_alpha   90.00
_cell.angle_beta   90.00
_cell.angle_gamma   90.00
#
_symmetry.space_group_name_H-M   'P 1'
#
loop_
_entity.id
_entity.type
_entity.pdbx_description
1 polymer ?
#
loop_
_entity_poly.entity_id
_entity_poly.type
_entity_poly.pdbx_seq_one_letter_code
_entity_poly.pdbx_strand_id
1 'polypeptide(L)'
;MFAGTRSALPLMLGITLVTGTSCLGMRGVRADEPATATDPDSPNPSVPELVEQLFDARFAVRNRAAGALLRVGIDAEAELVNARGATEVKDRQLRLDRLLEQIRGTEFQKRLTHFHAMPNPARAQRLPEWTRFSALCGDSKESLEVFGVLMESDPELYTARLFDAAKVPALLQSRSQALQSHLAQKSFPSAECLNLLLLGSDGSTRLPGATSANISEMMKDPRLAEILRDGVQRRVFESLLNEWILRPNINTEYPLIFAASNDLAAGRKLAARILQSGSQRNDAVLALLYFAVRGDQTALPLIEAAFESDRVVWPDRNGKVARQLSNGLTVDSNYRVKLCDMALVVALKIRRQDPAEFGIQVSYDAEAQRIPGGMDISRMGFESEETRSAAFDRYAAQFLELTAE
;
A
#
# COMPACT_ATOMS: atom_id res chain seq x y z
N MET A 1 -33.77 -34.79 0.31
CA MET A 1 -33.00 -35.68 -0.59
C MET A 1 -32.52 -34.87 -1.78
N PHE A 2 -31.33 -34.29 -1.69
CA PHE A 2 -30.51 -33.89 -2.84
C PHE A 2 -29.07 -33.90 -2.31
N ALA A 3 -28.30 -34.88 -2.76
CA ALA A 3 -26.91 -35.06 -2.39
C ALA A 3 -26.06 -34.15 -3.30
N GLY A 4 -25.43 -33.13 -2.72
CA GLY A 4 -24.45 -32.29 -3.38
C GLY A 4 -23.04 -32.80 -3.09
N THR A 5 -22.47 -33.49 -4.07
CA THR A 5 -21.08 -33.97 -4.08
C THR A 5 -20.10 -32.80 -3.96
N ARG A 6 -19.34 -32.76 -2.85
CA ARG A 6 -18.19 -31.86 -2.69
C ARG A 6 -17.01 -32.44 -3.47
N SER A 7 -16.70 -31.82 -4.61
CA SER A 7 -15.47 -32.08 -5.36
C SER A 7 -14.35 -31.25 -4.75
N ALA A 8 -13.44 -31.91 -4.02
CA ALA A 8 -12.20 -31.31 -3.56
C ALA A 8 -11.15 -31.47 -4.67
N LEU A 9 -10.81 -30.35 -5.33
CA LEU A 9 -9.66 -30.28 -6.24
C LEU A 9 -8.45 -29.80 -5.44
N PRO A 10 -7.33 -30.55 -5.41
CA PRO A 10 -6.09 -30.06 -4.83
C PRO A 10 -5.46 -29.07 -5.82
N LEU A 11 -5.20 -27.85 -5.34
CA LEU A 11 -4.44 -26.84 -6.06
C LEU A 11 -2.95 -27.27 -6.05
N MET A 12 -2.54 -27.99 -7.09
CA MET A 12 -1.12 -28.29 -7.35
C MET A 12 -0.40 -27.00 -7.73
N LEU A 13 0.53 -26.54 -6.88
CA LEU A 13 1.54 -25.54 -7.25
C LEU A 13 2.47 -26.17 -8.29
N GLY A 14 2.25 -25.86 -9.57
CA GLY A 14 3.16 -26.21 -10.65
C GLY A 14 4.37 -25.27 -10.64
N ILE A 15 5.51 -25.76 -10.15
CA ILE A 15 6.81 -25.13 -10.35
C ILE A 15 7.24 -25.46 -11.79
N THR A 16 7.06 -24.52 -12.71
CA THR A 16 7.53 -24.65 -14.09
C THR A 16 9.03 -24.34 -14.13
N LEU A 17 9.88 -25.38 -14.10
CA LEU A 17 11.30 -25.25 -14.42
C LEU A 17 11.44 -25.03 -15.93
N VAL A 18 11.74 -23.79 -16.33
CA VAL A 18 12.13 -23.46 -17.70
C VAL A 18 13.62 -23.76 -17.87
N THR A 19 13.96 -24.92 -18.40
CA THR A 19 15.32 -25.23 -18.85
C THR A 19 15.52 -24.63 -20.25
N GLY A 20 16.06 -23.41 -20.31
CA GLY A 20 16.48 -22.78 -21.56
C GLY A 20 17.85 -23.27 -21.99
N THR A 21 17.89 -24.17 -22.98
CA THR A 21 19.12 -24.62 -23.64
C THR A 21 19.50 -23.60 -24.72
N SER A 22 20.40 -22.67 -24.41
CA SER A 22 20.99 -21.77 -25.42
C SER A 22 22.34 -22.30 -25.89
N CYS A 23 22.36 -22.85 -27.11
CA CYS A 23 23.59 -23.08 -27.87
C CYS A 23 24.07 -21.74 -28.44
N LEU A 24 25.06 -21.11 -27.81
CA LEU A 24 25.82 -20.00 -28.40
C LEU A 24 27.22 -20.49 -28.76
N GLY A 25 27.50 -20.51 -30.07
CA GLY A 25 28.82 -20.81 -30.62
C GLY A 25 29.83 -19.74 -30.22
N MET A 26 30.88 -20.16 -29.51
CA MET A 26 32.05 -19.33 -29.23
C MET A 26 33.06 -19.46 -30.36
N ARG A 27 33.34 -18.32 -30.99
CA ARG A 27 34.43 -18.08 -31.94
C ARG A 27 35.72 -17.92 -31.13
N GLY A 28 36.73 -18.74 -31.44
CA GLY A 28 38.00 -18.78 -30.71
C GLY A 28 38.77 -17.46 -30.79
N VAL A 29 39.23 -17.00 -29.62
CA VAL A 29 40.28 -16.00 -29.46
C VAL A 29 41.42 -16.67 -28.68
N ARG A 30 42.63 -16.54 -29.23
CA ARG A 30 43.90 -17.11 -28.77
C ARG A 30 44.17 -16.85 -27.29
N ALA A 31 44.61 -17.90 -26.60
CA ALA A 31 45.39 -17.85 -25.38
C ALA A 31 46.89 -17.91 -25.74
N ASP A 32 47.69 -17.00 -25.18
CA ASP A 32 49.00 -17.32 -24.59
C ASP A 32 49.56 -16.05 -23.93
N GLU A 33 49.22 -15.87 -22.66
CA GLU A 33 50.07 -15.15 -21.70
C GLU A 33 50.20 -16.08 -20.47
N PRO A 34 51.42 -16.39 -20.03
CA PRO A 34 51.64 -17.36 -18.98
C PRO A 34 51.10 -16.83 -17.65
N ALA A 35 50.14 -17.55 -17.08
CA ALA A 35 49.72 -17.39 -15.71
C ALA A 35 50.94 -17.65 -14.81
N THR A 36 51.49 -16.57 -14.25
CA THR A 36 52.49 -16.63 -13.19
C THR A 36 51.86 -17.36 -12.01
N ALA A 37 52.39 -18.55 -11.74
CA ALA A 37 52.06 -19.34 -10.56
C ALA A 37 52.21 -18.45 -9.32
N THR A 38 51.09 -18.26 -8.63
CA THR A 38 51.03 -17.43 -7.42
C THR A 38 51.61 -18.23 -6.28
N ASP A 39 52.64 -17.69 -5.65
CA ASP A 39 53.32 -18.24 -4.48
C ASP A 39 52.31 -18.46 -3.33
N PRO A 40 52.12 -19.70 -2.84
CA PRO A 40 51.09 -20.02 -1.84
C PRO A 40 51.33 -19.42 -0.45
N ASP A 41 52.49 -18.80 -0.21
CA ASP A 41 52.89 -18.23 1.09
C ASP A 41 52.77 -16.69 1.18
N SER A 42 52.25 -16.02 0.16
CA SER A 42 51.95 -14.59 0.29
C SER A 42 50.79 -14.37 1.27
N PRO A 43 50.96 -13.57 2.34
CA PRO A 43 49.87 -13.28 3.27
C PRO A 43 48.68 -12.73 2.50
N ASN A 44 47.49 -13.27 2.77
CA ASN A 44 46.27 -12.79 2.13
C ASN A 44 46.16 -11.27 2.34
N PRO A 45 46.03 -10.47 1.27
CA PRO A 45 45.96 -9.03 1.38
C PRO A 45 44.79 -8.63 2.28
N SER A 46 45.03 -7.63 3.13
CA SER A 46 44.03 -7.06 4.03
C SER A 46 42.91 -6.37 3.24
N VAL A 47 41.73 -6.17 3.87
CA VAL A 47 40.60 -5.48 3.21
C VAL A 47 41.00 -4.08 2.70
N PRO A 48 41.72 -3.23 3.45
CA PRO A 48 42.18 -1.93 2.93
C PRO A 48 43.07 -2.05 1.69
N GLU A 49 44.04 -2.98 1.69
CA GLU A 49 44.91 -3.22 0.53
C GLU A 49 44.11 -3.69 -0.70
N LEU A 50 43.11 -4.55 -0.48
CA LEU A 50 42.21 -5.00 -1.54
C LEU A 50 41.39 -3.83 -2.11
N VAL A 51 40.93 -2.91 -1.27
CA VAL A 51 40.21 -1.71 -1.71
C VAL A 51 41.10 -0.77 -2.52
N GLU A 52 42.37 -0.61 -2.16
CA GLU A 52 43.33 0.13 -2.99
C GLU A 52 43.56 -0.55 -4.34
N GLN A 53 43.73 -1.88 -4.34
CA GLN A 53 43.94 -2.68 -5.55
C GLN A 53 42.75 -2.67 -6.52
N LEU A 54 41.52 -2.37 -6.05
CA LEU A 54 40.35 -2.17 -6.92
C LEU A 54 40.55 -1.06 -7.96
N PHE A 55 41.51 -0.16 -7.74
CA PHE A 55 41.81 0.97 -8.60
C PHE A 55 43.19 0.90 -9.26
N ASP A 56 43.88 -0.25 -9.17
CA ASP A 56 45.16 -0.49 -9.87
C ASP A 56 45.00 -0.30 -11.38
N ALA A 57 46.02 0.18 -12.08
CA ALA A 57 46.00 0.41 -13.52
C ALA A 57 45.75 -0.90 -14.31
N ARG A 58 46.21 -2.04 -13.79
CA ARG A 58 46.09 -3.35 -14.43
C ARG A 58 44.74 -3.98 -14.13
N PHE A 59 44.03 -4.37 -15.19
CA PHE A 59 42.72 -5.02 -15.08
C PHE A 59 42.77 -6.31 -14.24
N ALA A 60 43.81 -7.12 -14.39
CA ALA A 60 43.97 -8.38 -13.66
C ALA A 60 44.03 -8.19 -12.14
N VAL A 61 44.71 -7.14 -11.67
CA VAL A 61 44.80 -6.82 -10.23
C VAL A 61 43.44 -6.37 -9.71
N ARG A 62 42.76 -5.45 -10.42
CA ARG A 62 41.42 -5.00 -10.04
C ARG A 62 40.42 -6.16 -9.95
N ASN A 63 40.46 -7.08 -10.93
CA ASN A 63 39.54 -8.21 -10.98
C ASN A 63 39.81 -9.21 -9.84
N ARG A 64 41.09 -9.48 -9.55
CA ARG A 64 41.49 -10.32 -8.41
C ARG A 64 41.04 -9.72 -7.08
N ALA A 65 41.24 -8.41 -6.90
CA ALA A 65 40.84 -7.70 -5.69
C ALA A 65 39.32 -7.70 -5.49
N ALA A 66 38.54 -7.44 -6.55
CA ALA A 66 37.08 -7.53 -6.50
C ALA A 66 36.62 -8.94 -6.10
N GLY A 67 37.19 -9.99 -6.69
CA GLY A 67 36.89 -11.37 -6.33
C GLY A 67 37.27 -11.72 -4.89
N ALA A 68 38.38 -11.17 -4.37
CA ALA A 68 38.78 -11.35 -2.98
C ALA A 68 37.81 -10.64 -2.01
N LEU A 69 37.41 -9.40 -2.30
CA LEU A 69 36.43 -8.66 -1.49
C LEU A 69 35.05 -9.33 -1.48
N LEU A 70 34.61 -9.90 -2.62
CA LEU A 70 33.38 -10.70 -2.67
C LEU A 70 33.46 -11.95 -1.79
N ARG A 71 34.64 -12.58 -1.66
CA ARG A 71 34.84 -13.73 -0.76
C ARG A 71 34.86 -13.33 0.70
N VAL A 72 35.44 -12.17 1.04
CA VAL A 72 35.36 -11.59 2.38
C VAL A 72 33.89 -11.30 2.73
N GLY A 73 33.10 -10.80 1.78
CA GLY A 73 31.67 -10.60 1.96
C GLY A 73 31.38 -9.41 2.88
N ILE A 74 30.42 -9.58 3.80
CA ILE A 74 29.89 -8.47 4.60
C ILE A 74 30.95 -7.83 5.51
N ASP A 75 31.98 -8.58 5.89
CA ASP A 75 33.08 -8.08 6.72
C ASP A 75 33.92 -6.99 6.00
N ALA A 76 33.83 -6.88 4.67
CA ALA A 76 34.47 -5.81 3.90
C ALA A 76 33.61 -4.54 3.76
N GLU A 77 32.35 -4.55 4.23
CA GLU A 77 31.38 -3.47 3.96
C GLU A 77 31.85 -2.11 4.50
N ALA A 78 32.31 -2.07 5.76
CA ALA A 78 32.67 -0.81 6.41
C ALA A 78 33.79 -0.08 5.64
N GLU A 79 34.84 -0.80 5.22
CA GLU A 79 35.95 -0.25 4.45
C GLU A 79 35.51 0.20 3.06
N LEU A 80 34.63 -0.56 2.41
CA LEU A 80 34.10 -0.19 1.09
C LEU A 80 33.23 1.07 1.16
N VAL A 81 32.41 1.23 2.21
CA VAL A 81 31.62 2.45 2.45
C VAL A 81 32.53 3.65 2.73
N ASN A 82 33.55 3.47 3.56
CA ASN A 82 34.54 4.52 3.85
C ASN A 82 35.26 4.98 2.57
N ALA A 83 35.77 4.03 1.77
CA ALA A 83 36.41 4.34 0.50
C ALA A 83 35.46 5.00 -0.51
N ARG A 84 34.17 4.63 -0.47
CA ARG A 84 33.13 5.22 -1.33
C ARG A 84 32.84 6.67 -0.99
N GLY A 85 32.88 7.02 0.30
CA GLY A 85 32.74 8.40 0.78
C GLY A 85 33.98 9.25 0.58
N ALA A 86 35.18 8.66 0.61
CA ALA A 86 36.45 9.37 0.47
C ALA A 86 36.83 9.73 -0.97
N THR A 87 36.20 9.10 -1.98
CA THR A 87 36.55 9.32 -3.39
C THR A 87 35.55 10.20 -4.12
N GLU A 88 36.04 11.25 -4.80
CA GLU A 88 35.25 12.12 -5.68
C GLU A 88 35.18 11.63 -7.14
N VAL A 89 35.94 10.58 -7.46
CA VAL A 89 36.03 10.05 -8.83
C VAL A 89 34.84 9.15 -9.13
N LYS A 90 33.93 9.61 -10.00
CA LYS A 90 32.68 8.90 -10.34
C LYS A 90 32.85 7.44 -10.74
N ASP A 91 33.89 7.11 -11.51
CA ASP A 91 34.13 5.71 -11.92
C ASP A 91 34.53 4.82 -10.73
N ARG A 92 35.27 5.37 -9.76
CA ARG A 92 35.63 4.66 -8.52
C ARG A 92 34.40 4.46 -7.66
N GLN A 93 33.61 5.51 -7.50
CA GLN A 93 32.33 5.50 -6.81
C GLN A 93 31.41 4.39 -7.35
N LEU A 94 31.18 4.38 -8.67
CA LEU A 94 30.33 3.39 -9.35
C LEU A 94 30.84 1.94 -9.15
N ARG A 95 32.16 1.74 -9.18
CA ARG A 95 32.77 0.42 -8.96
C ARG A 95 32.54 -0.08 -7.54
N LEU A 96 32.74 0.79 -6.55
CA LEU A 96 32.46 0.47 -5.14
C LEU A 96 30.97 0.23 -4.90
N ASP A 97 30.10 1.04 -5.49
CA ASP A 97 28.64 0.88 -5.37
C ASP A 97 28.19 -0.50 -5.88
N ARG A 98 28.67 -0.94 -7.05
CA ARG A 98 28.38 -2.27 -7.60
C ARG A 98 28.87 -3.40 -6.70
N LEU A 99 30.06 -3.25 -6.12
CA LEU A 99 30.63 -4.27 -5.24
C LEU A 99 29.85 -4.36 -3.92
N LEU A 100 29.50 -3.20 -3.33
CA LEU A 100 28.65 -3.13 -2.15
C LEU A 100 27.28 -3.77 -2.39
N GLU A 101 26.65 -3.48 -3.54
CA GLU A 101 25.37 -4.09 -3.93
C GLU A 101 25.45 -5.61 -4.00
N GLN A 102 26.50 -6.16 -4.63
CA GLN A 102 26.73 -7.60 -4.71
C GLN A 102 26.96 -8.25 -3.34
N ILE A 103 27.79 -7.63 -2.49
CA ILE A 103 28.08 -8.13 -1.13
C ILE A 103 26.81 -8.15 -0.29
N ARG A 104 26.06 -7.04 -0.28
CA ARG A 104 24.82 -6.89 0.50
C ARG A 104 23.74 -7.86 0.03
N GLY A 105 23.54 -7.99 -1.28
CA GLY A 105 22.60 -8.95 -1.85
C GLY A 105 22.97 -10.40 -1.51
N THR A 106 24.26 -10.75 -1.58
CA THR A 106 24.74 -12.08 -1.19
C THR A 106 24.51 -12.35 0.29
N GLU A 107 24.78 -11.37 1.16
CA GLU A 107 24.55 -11.50 2.60
C GLU A 107 23.05 -11.63 2.94
N PHE A 108 22.20 -10.82 2.32
CA PHE A 108 20.76 -10.95 2.46
C PHE A 108 20.28 -12.35 2.05
N GLN A 109 20.73 -12.84 0.88
CA GLN A 109 20.36 -14.16 0.40
C GLN A 109 20.83 -15.28 1.33
N LYS A 110 22.04 -15.18 1.91
CA LYS A 110 22.54 -16.14 2.92
C LYS A 110 21.61 -16.18 4.14
N ARG A 111 21.18 -15.03 4.65
CA ARG A 111 20.25 -14.95 5.79
C ARG A 111 18.90 -15.56 5.45
N LEU A 112 18.38 -15.26 4.26
CA LEU A 112 17.10 -15.78 3.78
C LEU A 112 17.15 -17.31 3.61
N THR A 113 18.20 -17.85 2.98
CA THR A 113 18.40 -19.30 2.85
C THR A 113 18.50 -19.98 4.23
N HIS A 114 19.21 -19.37 5.18
CA HIS A 114 19.29 -19.90 6.55
C HIS A 114 17.93 -19.85 7.28
N PHE A 115 17.09 -18.86 6.98
CA PHE A 115 15.71 -18.79 7.47
C PHE A 115 14.86 -19.93 6.89
N HIS A 116 14.86 -20.13 5.56
CA HIS A 116 14.08 -21.20 4.91
C HIS A 116 14.48 -22.61 5.35
N ALA A 117 15.75 -22.84 5.67
CA ALA A 117 16.21 -24.14 6.14
C ALA A 117 15.54 -24.57 7.47
N MET A 118 15.14 -23.62 8.32
CA MET A 118 14.42 -23.91 9.57
C MET A 118 13.67 -22.64 10.04
N PRO A 119 12.47 -22.37 9.51
CA PRO A 119 11.73 -21.15 9.83
C PRO A 119 11.39 -21.10 11.33
N ASN A 120 11.82 -20.03 12.01
CA ASN A 120 11.44 -19.73 13.39
C ASN A 120 11.66 -18.25 13.71
N PRO A 121 11.03 -17.71 14.77
CA PRO A 121 11.12 -16.29 15.11
C PRO A 121 12.56 -15.81 15.39
N ALA A 122 13.40 -16.62 16.04
CA ALA A 122 14.79 -16.24 16.36
C ALA A 122 15.67 -16.06 15.12
N ARG A 123 15.43 -16.84 14.06
CA ARG A 123 16.10 -16.65 12.76
C ARG A 123 15.50 -15.50 11.98
N ALA A 124 14.17 -15.35 12.01
CA ALA A 124 13.48 -14.24 11.35
C ALA A 124 13.91 -12.88 11.89
N GLN A 125 14.27 -12.76 13.18
CA GLN A 125 14.84 -11.54 13.77
C GLN A 125 16.12 -11.04 13.07
N ARG A 126 16.82 -11.87 12.30
CA ARG A 126 18.01 -11.48 11.53
C ARG A 126 17.66 -10.85 10.17
N LEU A 127 16.39 -10.94 9.76
CA LEU A 127 15.85 -10.39 8.53
C LEU A 127 15.21 -9.01 8.80
N PRO A 128 15.27 -8.09 7.83
CA PRO A 128 14.67 -6.77 7.97
C PRO A 128 13.16 -6.86 8.14
N GLU A 129 12.57 -5.91 8.86
CA GLU A 129 11.12 -5.82 9.12
C GLU A 129 10.47 -6.96 9.92
N TRP A 130 11.17 -8.02 10.34
CA TRP A 130 10.51 -9.10 11.09
C TRP A 130 9.83 -8.62 12.37
N THR A 131 10.49 -7.78 13.16
CA THR A 131 9.92 -7.23 14.41
C THR A 131 8.60 -6.50 14.14
N ARG A 132 8.55 -5.72 13.06
CA ARG A 132 7.34 -4.97 12.69
C ARG A 132 6.28 -5.91 12.10
N PHE A 133 6.66 -6.79 11.19
CA PHE A 133 5.75 -7.76 10.58
C PHE A 133 5.09 -8.65 11.64
N SER A 134 5.87 -9.21 12.57
CA SER A 134 5.35 -10.07 13.64
C SER A 134 4.47 -9.31 14.65
N ALA A 135 4.76 -8.04 14.93
CA ALA A 135 3.87 -7.20 15.75
C ALA A 135 2.49 -7.00 15.10
N LEU A 136 2.42 -6.98 13.77
CA LEU A 136 1.18 -6.75 13.01
C LEU A 136 0.43 -8.04 12.68
N CYS A 137 1.17 -9.10 12.34
CA CYS A 137 0.64 -10.33 11.74
C CYS A 137 0.83 -11.57 12.64
N GLY A 138 1.45 -11.41 13.81
CA GLY A 138 1.82 -12.51 14.69
C GLY A 138 3.07 -13.29 14.21
N ASP A 139 3.47 -14.27 15.01
CA ASP A 139 4.66 -15.11 14.83
C ASP A 139 4.34 -16.59 14.55
N SER A 140 3.10 -16.85 14.10
CA SER A 140 2.64 -18.18 13.71
C SER A 140 3.48 -18.78 12.57
N LYS A 141 3.37 -20.10 12.36
CA LYS A 141 4.03 -20.78 11.25
C LYS A 141 3.61 -20.19 9.90
N GLU A 142 2.33 -19.90 9.74
CA GLU A 142 1.76 -19.27 8.55
C GLU A 142 2.34 -17.86 8.35
N SER A 143 2.51 -17.08 9.43
CA SER A 143 3.13 -15.75 9.37
C SER A 143 4.60 -15.83 8.92
N LEU A 144 5.36 -16.81 9.43
CA LEU A 144 6.75 -17.07 9.02
C LEU A 144 6.85 -17.47 7.55
N GLU A 145 5.94 -18.33 7.07
CA GLU A 145 5.88 -18.75 5.66
C GLU A 145 5.58 -17.56 4.74
N VAL A 146 4.57 -16.76 5.07
CA VAL A 146 4.24 -15.56 4.30
C VAL A 146 5.42 -14.58 4.30
N PHE A 147 6.05 -14.35 5.46
CA PHE A 147 7.20 -13.46 5.58
C PHE A 147 8.37 -13.90 4.68
N GLY A 148 8.65 -15.21 4.59
CA GLY A 148 9.63 -15.75 3.65
C GLY A 148 9.29 -15.41 2.20
N VAL A 149 8.04 -15.65 1.78
CA VAL A 149 7.55 -15.33 0.43
C VAL A 149 7.68 -13.84 0.11
N LEU A 150 7.41 -12.96 1.09
CA LEU A 150 7.61 -11.51 0.94
C LEU A 150 9.06 -11.18 0.59
N MET A 151 10.02 -11.70 1.38
CA MET A 151 11.45 -11.49 1.14
C MET A 151 11.91 -12.01 -0.22
N GLU A 152 11.44 -13.19 -0.62
CA GLU A 152 11.80 -13.82 -1.90
C GLU A 152 11.24 -13.05 -3.10
N SER A 153 10.07 -12.43 -2.94
CA SER A 153 9.41 -11.71 -4.03
C SER A 153 10.03 -10.34 -4.35
N ASP A 154 10.69 -9.68 -3.40
CA ASP A 154 11.38 -8.41 -3.65
C ASP A 154 12.69 -8.28 -2.85
N PRO A 155 13.72 -9.09 -3.16
CA PRO A 155 14.96 -9.12 -2.41
C PRO A 155 15.72 -7.79 -2.45
N GLU A 156 15.59 -7.01 -3.54
CA GLU A 156 16.21 -5.69 -3.68
C GLU A 156 15.66 -4.72 -2.63
N LEU A 157 14.34 -4.69 -2.46
CA LEU A 157 13.66 -3.80 -1.52
C LEU A 157 14.07 -4.10 -0.07
N TYR A 158 14.18 -5.38 0.29
CA TYR A 158 14.60 -5.78 1.64
C TYR A 158 16.10 -5.66 1.88
N THR A 159 16.93 -5.89 0.85
CA THR A 159 18.37 -5.59 0.92
C THR A 159 18.59 -4.09 1.16
N ALA A 160 17.89 -3.23 0.41
CA ALA A 160 17.92 -1.79 0.64
C ALA A 160 17.42 -1.44 2.04
N ARG A 161 16.33 -2.03 2.52
CA ARG A 161 15.85 -1.77 3.88
C ARG A 161 16.87 -2.12 4.96
N LEU A 162 17.64 -3.18 4.77
CA LEU A 162 18.65 -3.64 5.73
C LEU A 162 19.94 -2.81 5.70
N PHE A 163 20.41 -2.40 4.52
CA PHE A 163 21.75 -1.83 4.35
C PHE A 163 21.80 -0.41 3.78
N ASP A 164 20.71 0.07 3.18
CA ASP A 164 20.64 1.35 2.45
C ASP A 164 19.21 1.91 2.45
N ALA A 165 18.69 2.24 3.64
CA ALA A 165 17.30 2.65 3.83
C ALA A 165 16.93 3.91 3.02
N ALA A 166 17.92 4.71 2.60
CA ALA A 166 17.73 5.88 1.75
C ALA A 166 17.22 5.53 0.33
N LYS A 167 17.46 4.31 -0.16
CA LYS A 167 16.95 3.83 -1.47
C LYS A 167 15.49 3.36 -1.42
N VAL A 168 14.99 3.00 -0.24
CA VAL A 168 13.64 2.42 -0.09
C VAL A 168 12.53 3.31 -0.70
N PRO A 169 12.50 4.65 -0.50
CA PRO A 169 11.49 5.49 -1.14
C PRO A 169 11.44 5.40 -2.67
N ALA A 170 12.60 5.37 -3.33
CA ALA A 170 12.69 5.27 -4.80
C ALA A 170 12.27 3.89 -5.31
N LEU A 171 12.65 2.83 -4.57
CA LEU A 171 12.23 1.46 -4.88
C LEU A 171 10.71 1.30 -4.73
N LEU A 172 10.12 1.78 -3.63
CA LEU A 172 8.66 1.77 -3.42
C LEU A 172 7.92 2.49 -4.55
N GLN A 173 8.46 3.62 -5.02
CA GLN A 173 7.88 4.34 -6.16
C GLN A 173 7.88 3.47 -7.41
N SER A 174 9.03 2.90 -7.79
CA SER A 174 9.16 2.01 -8.95
C SER A 174 8.22 0.81 -8.86
N ARG A 175 8.18 0.12 -7.71
CA ARG A 175 7.31 -1.04 -7.49
C ARG A 175 5.83 -0.69 -7.53
N SER A 176 5.44 0.44 -6.95
CA SER A 176 4.04 0.89 -7.00
C SER A 176 3.59 1.20 -8.43
N GLN A 177 4.49 1.70 -9.30
CA GLN A 177 4.21 1.93 -10.72
C GLN A 177 4.10 0.60 -11.48
N ALA A 178 5.00 -0.35 -11.22
CA ALA A 178 4.93 -1.69 -11.81
C ALA A 178 3.63 -2.42 -11.41
N LEU A 179 3.20 -2.29 -10.15
CA LEU A 179 1.93 -2.82 -9.68
C LEU A 179 0.75 -2.32 -10.54
N GLN A 180 0.71 -1.03 -10.91
CA GLN A 180 -0.36 -0.52 -11.77
C GLN A 180 -0.40 -1.23 -13.13
N SER A 181 0.76 -1.57 -13.70
CA SER A 181 0.84 -2.37 -14.93
C SER A 181 0.32 -3.79 -14.74
N HIS A 182 0.65 -4.45 -13.63
CA HIS A 182 0.13 -5.78 -13.30
C HIS A 182 -1.40 -5.79 -13.14
N LEU A 183 -1.95 -4.80 -12.43
CA LEU A 183 -3.39 -4.65 -12.23
C LEU A 183 -4.12 -4.39 -13.56
N ALA A 184 -3.55 -3.55 -14.43
CA ALA A 184 -4.09 -3.30 -15.78
C ALA A 184 -4.11 -4.56 -16.66
N GLN A 185 -3.13 -5.45 -16.47
CA GLN A 185 -3.06 -6.76 -17.15
C GLN A 185 -3.94 -7.83 -16.49
N LYS A 186 -4.79 -7.46 -15.53
CA LYS A 186 -5.63 -8.39 -14.75
C LYS A 186 -4.81 -9.48 -14.05
N SER A 187 -3.60 -9.17 -13.61
CA SER A 187 -2.83 -9.98 -12.65
C SER A 187 -2.94 -9.37 -11.25
N PHE A 188 -2.94 -10.18 -10.19
CA PHE A 188 -2.94 -9.69 -8.80
C PHE A 188 -1.72 -10.26 -8.07
N PRO A 189 -0.59 -9.52 -8.08
CA PRO A 189 0.65 -9.99 -7.50
C PRO A 189 0.59 -9.84 -5.97
N SER A 190 0.00 -10.82 -5.28
CA SER A 190 -0.29 -10.74 -3.84
C SER A 190 0.94 -10.41 -2.98
N ALA A 191 2.09 -11.02 -3.28
CA ALA A 191 3.32 -10.77 -2.53
C ALA A 191 3.85 -9.32 -2.72
N GLU A 192 3.80 -8.79 -3.95
CA GLU A 192 4.16 -7.39 -4.23
C GLU A 192 3.23 -6.41 -3.51
N CYS A 193 1.91 -6.69 -3.52
CA CYS A 193 0.92 -5.91 -2.78
C CYS A 193 1.24 -5.88 -1.28
N LEU A 194 1.54 -7.04 -0.68
CA LEU A 194 1.91 -7.15 0.73
C LEU A 194 3.23 -6.44 1.05
N ASN A 195 4.24 -6.51 0.18
CA ASN A 195 5.50 -5.77 0.36
C ASN A 195 5.26 -4.27 0.38
N LEU A 196 4.45 -3.77 -0.56
CA LEU A 196 4.09 -2.36 -0.64
C LEU A 196 3.27 -1.91 0.56
N LEU A 197 2.34 -2.73 1.06
CA LEU A 197 1.58 -2.44 2.27
C LEU A 197 2.48 -2.46 3.50
N LEU A 198 3.35 -3.47 3.67
CA LEU A 198 4.27 -3.57 4.80
C LEU A 198 5.19 -2.36 4.84
N LEU A 199 6.00 -2.14 3.82
CA LEU A 199 7.01 -1.08 3.85
C LEU A 199 6.41 0.31 3.62
N GLY A 200 5.33 0.42 2.84
CA GLY A 200 4.65 1.68 2.60
C GLY A 200 3.90 2.20 3.82
N SER A 201 3.41 1.32 4.71
CA SER A 201 2.71 1.74 5.93
C SER A 201 3.63 2.27 7.03
N ASP A 202 4.95 2.02 6.97
CA ASP A 202 5.93 2.53 7.94
C ASP A 202 6.01 4.06 7.92
N GLY A 203 5.54 4.72 8.98
CA GLY A 203 5.50 6.18 9.14
C GLY A 203 6.84 6.88 8.94
N SER A 204 7.97 6.18 9.15
CA SER A 204 9.31 6.73 8.94
C SER A 204 9.73 6.77 7.46
N THR A 205 9.09 5.98 6.61
CA THR A 205 9.42 5.88 5.18
C THR A 205 8.69 6.95 4.39
N ARG A 206 9.42 7.83 3.68
CA ARG A 206 8.82 8.81 2.76
C ARG A 206 8.25 8.12 1.52
N LEU A 207 7.07 8.54 1.08
CA LEU A 207 6.44 8.07 -0.16
C LEU A 207 6.48 9.18 -1.23
N PRO A 208 7.38 9.10 -2.24
CA PRO A 208 7.51 10.14 -3.25
C PRO A 208 6.47 9.99 -4.37
N GLY A 209 6.19 11.09 -5.08
CA GLY A 209 5.34 11.09 -6.28
C GLY A 209 3.95 10.48 -6.06
N ALA A 210 3.53 9.62 -6.98
CA ALA A 210 2.23 8.95 -6.95
C ALA A 210 2.20 7.65 -6.08
N THR A 211 3.25 7.36 -5.32
CA THR A 211 3.40 6.06 -4.61
C THR A 211 2.20 5.73 -3.74
N SER A 212 1.72 6.70 -2.93
CA SER A 212 0.55 6.46 -2.07
C SER A 212 -0.74 6.25 -2.87
N ALA A 213 -0.94 7.00 -3.96
CA ALA A 213 -2.10 6.81 -4.82
C ALA A 213 -2.07 5.41 -5.44
N ASN A 214 -0.94 4.99 -6.03
CA ASN A 214 -0.77 3.67 -6.63
C ASN A 214 -1.04 2.52 -5.64
N ILE A 215 -0.51 2.60 -4.41
CA ILE A 215 -0.77 1.59 -3.39
C ILE A 215 -2.27 1.57 -3.04
N SER A 216 -2.88 2.73 -2.80
CA SER A 216 -4.32 2.83 -2.52
C SER A 216 -5.20 2.31 -3.68
N GLU A 217 -4.79 2.49 -4.93
CA GLU A 217 -5.55 2.05 -6.10
C GLU A 217 -5.68 0.53 -6.22
N MET A 218 -4.78 -0.26 -5.61
CA MET A 218 -4.92 -1.72 -5.59
C MET A 218 -6.25 -2.16 -4.95
N MET A 219 -6.81 -1.34 -4.06
CA MET A 219 -8.07 -1.62 -3.38
C MET A 219 -9.30 -1.53 -4.28
N LYS A 220 -9.13 -1.04 -5.52
CA LYS A 220 -10.18 -1.16 -6.56
C LYS A 220 -10.34 -2.59 -7.05
N ASP A 221 -9.31 -3.41 -6.93
CA ASP A 221 -9.31 -4.74 -7.51
C ASP A 221 -10.20 -5.70 -6.70
N PRO A 222 -11.24 -6.31 -7.32
CA PRO A 222 -12.17 -7.17 -6.60
C PRO A 222 -11.48 -8.41 -5.99
N ARG A 223 -10.34 -8.84 -6.53
CA ARG A 223 -9.60 -10.01 -6.01
C ARG A 223 -9.03 -9.75 -4.61
N LEU A 224 -8.74 -8.50 -4.26
CA LEU A 224 -8.34 -8.17 -2.90
C LEU A 224 -9.49 -8.44 -1.91
N ALA A 225 -10.72 -8.12 -2.29
CA ALA A 225 -11.90 -8.44 -1.47
C ALA A 225 -12.14 -9.96 -1.36
N GLU A 226 -11.87 -10.72 -2.43
CA GLU A 226 -11.92 -12.19 -2.41
C GLU A 226 -10.89 -12.78 -1.44
N ILE A 227 -9.66 -12.25 -1.44
CA ILE A 227 -8.60 -12.65 -0.49
C ILE A 227 -9.02 -12.37 0.95
N LEU A 228 -9.65 -11.21 1.21
CA LEU A 228 -10.14 -10.89 2.56
C LEU A 228 -11.33 -11.73 3.00
N ARG A 229 -12.12 -12.27 2.06
CA ARG A 229 -13.25 -13.13 2.40
C ARG A 229 -12.77 -14.52 2.79
N ASP A 230 -12.04 -15.18 1.87
CA ASP A 230 -11.79 -16.62 1.90
C ASP A 230 -10.32 -17.01 1.69
N GLY A 231 -9.42 -16.03 1.56
CA GLY A 231 -8.01 -16.27 1.23
C GLY A 231 -7.19 -16.80 2.41
N VAL A 232 -6.21 -17.67 2.12
CA VAL A 232 -5.26 -18.19 3.13
C VAL A 232 -4.41 -17.09 3.77
N GLN A 233 -4.19 -15.98 3.05
CA GLN A 233 -3.44 -14.81 3.53
C GLN A 233 -4.34 -13.73 4.14
N ARG A 234 -5.64 -13.99 4.36
CA ARG A 234 -6.63 -13.02 4.85
C ARG A 234 -6.12 -12.20 6.03
N ARG A 235 -5.64 -12.88 7.09
CA ARG A 235 -5.19 -12.21 8.32
C ARG A 235 -4.03 -11.24 8.08
N VAL A 236 -3.06 -11.65 7.25
CA VAL A 236 -1.89 -10.81 6.92
C VAL A 236 -2.32 -9.59 6.11
N PHE A 237 -3.15 -9.78 5.08
CA PHE A 237 -3.70 -8.67 4.31
C PHE A 237 -4.51 -7.72 5.19
N GLU A 238 -5.41 -8.24 6.02
CA GLU A 238 -6.24 -7.45 6.91
C GLU A 238 -5.40 -6.60 7.87
N SER A 239 -4.37 -7.19 8.51
CA SER A 239 -3.45 -6.47 9.39
C SER A 239 -2.70 -5.36 8.64
N LEU A 240 -2.08 -5.65 7.49
CA LEU A 240 -1.28 -4.67 6.77
C LEU A 240 -2.14 -3.59 6.09
N LEU A 241 -3.35 -3.92 5.66
CA LEU A 241 -4.32 -2.95 5.16
C LEU A 241 -4.77 -1.99 6.25
N ASN A 242 -5.07 -2.51 7.44
CA ASN A 242 -5.43 -1.64 8.57
C ASN A 242 -4.30 -0.65 8.89
N GLU A 243 -3.05 -1.10 8.91
CA GLU A 243 -1.90 -0.19 9.09
C GLU A 243 -1.75 0.82 7.96
N TRP A 244 -1.90 0.38 6.70
CA TRP A 244 -1.86 1.29 5.56
C TRP A 244 -2.96 2.35 5.63
N ILE A 245 -4.20 1.97 5.93
CA ILE A 245 -5.35 2.89 6.04
C ILE A 245 -5.13 3.92 7.14
N LEU A 246 -4.47 3.55 8.24
CA LEU A 246 -4.20 4.46 9.35
C LEU A 246 -3.03 5.40 9.11
N ARG A 247 -2.21 5.14 8.08
CA ARG A 247 -1.05 5.96 7.73
C ARG A 247 -1.46 7.42 7.46
N PRO A 248 -0.74 8.41 8.02
CA PRO A 248 -1.00 9.81 7.71
C PRO A 248 -0.63 10.16 6.26
N ASN A 249 -1.31 11.17 5.70
CA ASN A 249 -1.01 11.75 4.38
C ASN A 249 -1.09 10.77 3.20
N ILE A 250 -1.93 9.74 3.29
CA ILE A 250 -2.24 8.87 2.14
C ILE A 250 -3.32 9.46 1.24
N ASN A 251 -3.46 8.93 0.02
CA ASN A 251 -4.68 9.09 -0.75
C ASN A 251 -5.80 8.25 -0.09
N THR A 252 -6.82 8.93 0.44
CA THR A 252 -7.87 8.37 1.30
C THR A 252 -9.09 7.83 0.55
N GLU A 253 -9.25 8.12 -0.75
CA GLU A 253 -10.45 7.77 -1.52
C GLU A 253 -10.73 6.27 -1.51
N TYR A 254 -9.84 5.47 -2.11
CA TYR A 254 -10.00 4.01 -2.18
C TYR A 254 -9.90 3.32 -0.81
N PRO A 255 -9.00 3.72 0.11
CA PRO A 255 -8.99 3.22 1.48
C PRO A 255 -10.33 3.31 2.20
N LEU A 256 -11.03 4.45 2.12
CA LEU A 256 -12.33 4.63 2.75
C LEU A 256 -13.41 3.76 2.10
N ILE A 257 -13.48 3.77 0.77
CA ILE A 257 -14.45 2.98 0.01
C ILE A 257 -14.27 1.49 0.32
N PHE A 258 -13.03 1.02 0.24
CA PHE A 258 -12.69 -0.38 0.47
C PHE A 258 -12.95 -0.81 1.92
N ALA A 259 -12.59 0.04 2.89
CA ALA A 259 -12.86 -0.22 4.30
C ALA A 259 -14.35 -0.28 4.63
N ALA A 260 -15.18 0.56 3.98
CA ALA A 260 -16.63 0.51 4.13
C ALA A 260 -17.20 -0.83 3.65
N SER A 261 -16.76 -1.28 2.47
CA SER A 261 -17.26 -2.49 1.80
C SER A 261 -16.79 -3.80 2.45
N ASN A 262 -15.63 -3.79 3.12
CA ASN A 262 -15.02 -4.99 3.69
C ASN A 262 -14.95 -4.99 5.23
N ASP A 263 -15.63 -4.05 5.88
CA ASP A 263 -15.68 -3.94 7.35
C ASP A 263 -14.30 -3.85 8.02
N LEU A 264 -13.43 -2.99 7.49
CA LEU A 264 -12.11 -2.80 8.09
C LEU A 264 -12.20 -1.80 9.25
N ALA A 265 -11.74 -2.24 10.42
CA ALA A 265 -11.74 -1.43 11.65
C ALA A 265 -10.97 -0.11 11.51
N ALA A 266 -9.90 -0.08 10.70
CA ALA A 266 -9.16 1.14 10.41
C ALA A 266 -9.99 2.21 9.68
N GLY A 267 -11.01 1.81 8.91
CA GLY A 267 -11.88 2.73 8.18
C GLY A 267 -12.58 3.73 9.10
N ARG A 268 -13.05 3.27 10.26
CA ARG A 268 -13.72 4.14 11.26
C ARG A 268 -12.78 5.21 11.77
N LYS A 269 -11.56 4.83 12.13
CA LYS A 269 -10.53 5.75 12.63
C LYS A 269 -10.12 6.76 11.55
N LEU A 270 -9.97 6.31 10.31
CA LEU A 270 -9.65 7.20 9.18
C LEU A 270 -10.79 8.19 8.90
N ALA A 271 -12.03 7.71 8.79
CA ALA A 271 -13.21 8.54 8.58
C ALA A 271 -13.38 9.57 9.70
N ALA A 272 -13.23 9.15 10.96
CA ALA A 272 -13.30 10.05 12.09
C ALA A 272 -12.23 11.15 12.03
N ARG A 273 -10.97 10.78 11.74
CA ARG A 273 -9.86 11.72 11.61
C ARG A 273 -10.12 12.78 10.53
N ILE A 274 -10.68 12.39 9.38
CA ILE A 274 -10.97 13.30 8.27
C ILE A 274 -12.04 14.32 8.63
N LEU A 275 -13.11 13.88 9.31
CA LEU A 275 -14.17 14.80 9.77
C LEU A 275 -13.63 15.74 10.86
N GLN A 276 -12.88 15.21 11.83
CA GLN A 276 -12.26 16.01 12.90
C GLN A 276 -11.27 17.05 12.38
N SER A 277 -10.54 16.75 11.30
CA SER A 277 -9.61 17.72 10.71
C SER A 277 -10.31 18.84 9.93
N GLY A 278 -11.63 18.79 9.75
CA GLY A 278 -12.36 19.74 8.92
C GLY A 278 -11.86 19.75 7.47
N SER A 279 -11.54 18.57 6.92
CA SER A 279 -10.94 18.46 5.59
C SER A 279 -11.77 19.22 4.56
N GLN A 280 -11.11 19.97 3.68
CA GLN A 280 -11.74 20.68 2.56
C GLN A 280 -11.81 19.84 1.28
N ARG A 281 -11.32 18.60 1.33
CA ARG A 281 -11.31 17.68 0.19
C ARG A 281 -12.58 16.83 0.13
N ASN A 282 -12.78 16.13 -0.98
CA ASN A 282 -13.88 15.18 -1.17
C ASN A 282 -13.81 13.95 -0.24
N ASP A 283 -12.75 13.79 0.54
CA ASP A 283 -12.63 12.71 1.51
C ASP A 283 -13.58 12.85 2.70
N ALA A 284 -13.98 14.07 3.09
CA ALA A 284 -15.01 14.27 4.12
C ALA A 284 -16.39 13.72 3.69
N VAL A 285 -16.73 13.83 2.41
CA VAL A 285 -17.93 13.21 1.83
C VAL A 285 -17.85 11.69 1.99
N LEU A 286 -16.73 11.08 1.59
CA LEU A 286 -16.52 9.64 1.72
C LEU A 286 -16.51 9.17 3.18
N ALA A 287 -16.00 10.00 4.11
CA ALA A 287 -16.02 9.70 5.54
C ALA A 287 -17.46 9.68 6.10
N LEU A 288 -18.32 10.63 5.71
CA LEU A 288 -19.74 10.58 6.07
C LEU A 288 -20.41 9.32 5.50
N LEU A 289 -20.18 9.02 4.23
CA LEU A 289 -20.77 7.85 3.58
C LEU A 289 -20.27 6.53 4.20
N TYR A 290 -19.02 6.48 4.66
CA TYR A 290 -18.52 5.36 5.46
C TYR A 290 -19.42 5.13 6.68
N PHE A 291 -19.68 6.17 7.49
CA PHE A 291 -20.54 6.04 8.67
C PHE A 291 -21.98 5.66 8.32
N ALA A 292 -22.51 6.19 7.22
CA ALA A 292 -23.84 5.83 6.73
C ALA A 292 -23.97 4.34 6.37
N VAL A 293 -22.93 3.75 5.77
CA VAL A 293 -22.89 2.31 5.46
C VAL A 293 -22.74 1.48 6.74
N ARG A 294 -21.92 1.94 7.68
CA ARG A 294 -21.66 1.22 8.93
C ARG A 294 -22.79 1.29 9.95
N GLY A 295 -23.64 2.31 9.88
CA GLY A 295 -24.76 2.48 10.81
C GLY A 295 -24.32 2.73 12.27
N ASP A 296 -23.12 3.29 12.47
CA ASP A 296 -22.52 3.43 13.80
C ASP A 296 -23.09 4.64 14.56
N GLN A 297 -24.00 4.37 15.50
CA GLN A 297 -24.62 5.42 16.32
C GLN A 297 -23.62 6.20 17.18
N THR A 298 -22.47 5.60 17.54
CA THR A 298 -21.46 6.29 18.34
C THR A 298 -20.73 7.38 17.56
N ALA A 299 -20.89 7.43 16.24
CA ALA A 299 -20.36 8.49 15.38
C ALA A 299 -21.28 9.71 15.27
N LEU A 300 -22.52 9.66 15.78
CA LEU A 300 -23.50 10.74 15.66
C LEU A 300 -22.97 12.11 16.12
N PRO A 301 -22.33 12.27 17.30
CA PRO A 301 -21.81 13.58 17.70
C PRO A 301 -20.78 14.15 16.74
N LEU A 302 -19.96 13.29 16.12
CA LEU A 302 -18.97 13.72 15.14
C LEU A 302 -19.61 14.10 13.80
N ILE A 303 -20.67 13.42 13.41
CA ILE A 303 -21.43 13.71 12.19
C ILE A 303 -22.24 14.99 12.37
N GLU A 304 -22.89 15.17 13.52
CA GLU A 304 -23.67 16.35 13.87
C GLU A 304 -22.78 17.60 13.96
N ALA A 305 -21.52 17.47 14.38
CA ALA A 305 -20.55 18.58 14.30
C ALA A 305 -20.31 19.09 12.87
N ALA A 306 -20.57 18.28 11.84
CA ALA A 306 -20.47 18.71 10.44
C ALA A 306 -21.70 19.50 9.96
N PHE A 307 -22.74 19.68 10.78
CA PHE A 307 -23.92 20.49 10.45
C PHE A 307 -23.58 21.97 10.28
N GLU A 308 -22.51 22.43 10.95
CA GLU A 308 -22.03 23.81 10.85
C GLU A 308 -21.27 24.09 9.54
N SER A 309 -21.02 23.06 8.72
CA SER A 309 -20.23 23.22 7.49
C SER A 309 -21.08 23.75 6.32
N ASP A 310 -20.76 24.96 5.87
CA ASP A 310 -21.36 25.59 4.69
C ASP A 310 -20.72 25.15 3.35
N ARG A 311 -19.72 24.27 3.41
CA ARG A 311 -18.91 23.85 2.27
C ARG A 311 -19.76 23.18 1.20
N VAL A 312 -19.75 23.76 0.00
CA VAL A 312 -20.42 23.18 -1.17
C VAL A 312 -19.63 21.97 -1.67
N VAL A 313 -20.27 20.80 -1.66
CA VAL A 313 -19.70 19.53 -2.16
C VAL A 313 -20.18 19.18 -3.56
N TRP A 314 -21.35 19.70 -3.95
CA TRP A 314 -21.86 19.61 -5.31
C TRP A 314 -22.34 20.99 -5.74
N PRO A 315 -21.58 21.68 -6.61
CA PRO A 315 -21.91 23.04 -7.03
C PRO A 315 -23.12 23.06 -7.96
N ASP A 316 -23.74 24.24 -8.03
CA ASP A 316 -24.65 24.60 -9.10
C ASP A 316 -23.94 24.41 -10.47
N ARG A 317 -24.65 23.83 -11.43
CA ARG A 317 -24.16 23.59 -12.79
C ARG A 317 -24.47 24.75 -13.76
N ASN A 318 -24.65 25.98 -13.27
CA ASN A 318 -24.70 27.24 -14.03
C ASN A 318 -25.44 27.13 -15.37
N GLY A 319 -26.59 26.45 -15.35
CA GLY A 319 -27.35 26.15 -16.54
C GLY A 319 -28.78 25.87 -16.16
N LYS A 320 -29.72 26.49 -16.87
CA LYS A 320 -31.13 26.10 -16.94
C LYS A 320 -31.28 24.72 -17.60
N VAL A 321 -30.56 23.71 -17.10
CA VAL A 321 -30.88 22.34 -17.42
C VAL A 321 -32.01 22.00 -16.46
N ALA A 322 -33.23 22.27 -16.92
CA ALA A 322 -34.38 21.48 -16.54
C ALA A 322 -33.99 20.02 -16.77
N ARG A 323 -33.38 19.39 -15.77
CA ARG A 323 -33.10 17.96 -15.84
C ARG A 323 -34.47 17.35 -15.64
N GLN A 324 -35.07 16.89 -16.74
CA GLN A 324 -36.17 15.95 -16.65
C GLN A 324 -35.63 14.79 -15.81
N LEU A 325 -36.02 14.76 -14.54
CA LEU A 325 -35.80 13.62 -13.70
C LEU A 325 -36.49 12.43 -14.37
N SER A 326 -36.03 11.21 -14.11
CA SER A 326 -36.62 9.99 -14.68
C SER A 326 -38.11 9.79 -14.31
N ASN A 327 -38.65 10.64 -13.43
CA ASN A 327 -40.06 10.72 -13.04
C ASN A 327 -40.80 11.97 -13.59
N GLY A 328 -40.20 12.77 -14.46
CA GLY A 328 -40.83 13.95 -15.08
C GLY A 328 -40.81 15.23 -14.24
N LEU A 329 -40.18 15.24 -13.07
CA LEU A 329 -40.03 16.46 -12.26
C LEU A 329 -38.99 17.41 -12.87
N THR A 330 -39.28 18.70 -12.79
CA THR A 330 -38.40 19.80 -13.21
C THR A 330 -37.92 20.50 -11.95
N VAL A 331 -36.62 20.44 -11.66
CA VAL A 331 -36.02 21.10 -10.48
C VAL A 331 -35.37 22.40 -10.94
N ASP A 332 -35.62 23.50 -10.21
CA ASP A 332 -35.06 24.82 -10.53
C ASP A 332 -33.55 24.91 -10.23
N SER A 333 -32.87 25.74 -11.02
CA SER A 333 -31.45 25.66 -11.37
C SER A 333 -30.44 26.21 -10.36
N ASN A 334 -30.81 26.43 -9.08
CA ASN A 334 -29.87 26.87 -8.03
C ASN A 334 -29.51 25.76 -7.02
N TYR A 335 -29.84 24.52 -7.34
CA TYR A 335 -29.64 23.37 -6.46
C TYR A 335 -28.15 23.11 -6.16
N ARG A 336 -27.78 23.20 -4.88
CA ARG A 336 -26.43 22.90 -4.38
C ARG A 336 -26.50 21.96 -3.18
N VAL A 337 -25.52 21.08 -3.08
CA VAL A 337 -25.38 20.17 -1.93
C VAL A 337 -24.23 20.68 -1.08
N LYS A 338 -24.50 20.94 0.19
CA LYS A 338 -23.50 21.29 1.20
C LYS A 338 -23.08 20.05 1.99
N LEU A 339 -21.93 20.13 2.66
CA LEU A 339 -21.47 19.06 3.54
C LEU A 339 -22.44 18.84 4.72
N CYS A 340 -23.03 19.91 5.26
CA CYS A 340 -24.06 19.80 6.30
C CYS A 340 -25.28 19.00 5.83
N ASP A 341 -25.73 19.20 4.58
CA ASP A 341 -26.86 18.47 4.01
C ASP A 341 -26.58 16.95 4.00
N MET A 342 -25.38 16.56 3.58
CA MET A 342 -24.93 15.17 3.63
C MET A 342 -24.86 14.62 5.05
N ALA A 343 -24.32 15.41 5.99
CA ALA A 343 -24.22 15.01 7.38
C ALA A 343 -25.61 14.73 7.98
N LEU A 344 -26.60 15.57 7.67
CA LEU A 344 -27.99 15.38 8.08
C LEU A 344 -28.57 14.08 7.51
N VAL A 345 -28.39 13.81 6.20
CA VAL A 345 -28.83 12.54 5.58
C VAL A 345 -28.20 11.33 6.27
N VAL A 346 -26.90 11.38 6.55
CA VAL A 346 -26.19 10.30 7.23
C VAL A 346 -26.71 10.10 8.66
N ALA A 347 -26.93 11.18 9.40
CA ALA A 347 -27.45 11.11 10.76
C ALA A 347 -28.87 10.50 10.80
N LEU A 348 -29.76 10.94 9.90
CA LEU A 348 -31.10 10.38 9.74
C LEU A 348 -31.05 8.88 9.41
N LYS A 349 -30.16 8.47 8.49
CA LYS A 349 -29.98 7.06 8.14
C LYS A 349 -29.50 6.21 9.32
N ILE A 350 -28.54 6.70 10.10
CA ILE A 350 -28.06 6.02 11.32
C ILE A 350 -29.19 5.90 12.36
N ARG A 351 -30.07 6.91 12.44
CA ARG A 351 -31.28 6.92 13.28
C ARG A 351 -32.48 6.20 12.66
N ARG A 352 -32.31 5.56 11.50
CA ARG A 352 -33.35 4.82 10.75
C ARG A 352 -34.59 5.68 10.44
N GLN A 353 -34.39 6.96 10.17
CA GLN A 353 -35.43 7.86 9.69
C GLN A 353 -35.36 7.97 8.17
N ASP A 354 -36.50 8.23 7.53
CA ASP A 354 -36.54 8.50 6.09
C ASP A 354 -36.16 9.97 5.83
N PRO A 355 -35.07 10.25 5.07
CA PRO A 355 -34.71 11.62 4.70
C PRO A 355 -35.82 12.38 3.97
N ALA A 356 -36.73 11.69 3.28
CA ALA A 356 -37.85 12.32 2.59
C ALA A 356 -38.81 13.04 3.56
N GLU A 357 -38.96 12.54 4.78
CA GLU A 357 -39.76 13.20 5.82
C GLU A 357 -39.15 14.54 6.26
N PHE A 358 -37.84 14.72 6.04
CA PHE A 358 -37.10 15.95 6.30
C PHE A 358 -36.92 16.79 5.03
N GLY A 359 -37.61 16.44 3.93
CA GLY A 359 -37.54 17.18 2.67
C GLY A 359 -36.33 16.85 1.79
N ILE A 360 -35.57 15.79 2.09
CA ILE A 360 -34.38 15.38 1.31
C ILE A 360 -34.68 14.13 0.49
N GLN A 361 -34.54 14.23 -0.84
CA GLN A 361 -34.82 13.13 -1.75
C GLN A 361 -33.56 12.31 -2.03
N VAL A 362 -33.30 11.27 -1.25
CA VAL A 362 -32.14 10.40 -1.49
C VAL A 362 -32.47 9.33 -2.52
N SER A 363 -31.70 9.25 -3.61
CA SER A 363 -31.73 8.10 -4.51
C SER A 363 -30.53 7.19 -4.30
N TYR A 364 -30.77 5.90 -4.52
CA TYR A 364 -29.75 4.88 -4.50
C TYR A 364 -29.49 4.42 -5.92
N ASP A 365 -28.25 4.55 -6.36
CA ASP A 365 -27.74 3.98 -7.60
C ASP A 365 -26.95 2.72 -7.25
N ALA A 366 -27.54 1.56 -7.54
CA ALA A 366 -26.91 0.26 -7.32
C ALA A 366 -25.69 0.05 -8.23
N GLU A 367 -25.59 0.78 -9.34
CA GLU A 367 -24.46 0.71 -10.28
C GLU A 367 -23.31 1.67 -9.90
N ALA A 368 -23.54 2.60 -8.96
CA ALA A 368 -22.53 3.50 -8.42
C ALA A 368 -21.58 2.78 -7.45
N GLN A 369 -20.85 1.78 -7.95
CA GLN A 369 -19.88 0.94 -7.21
C GLN A 369 -18.77 1.76 -6.51
N ARG A 370 -18.59 3.03 -6.88
CA ARG A 370 -17.58 3.93 -6.28
C ARG A 370 -18.06 4.65 -5.03
N ILE A 371 -19.36 4.66 -4.73
CA ILE A 371 -19.91 5.41 -3.61
C ILE A 371 -20.34 4.42 -2.52
N PRO A 372 -19.80 4.51 -1.29
CA PRO A 372 -20.22 3.66 -0.20
C PRO A 372 -21.75 3.75 0.00
N GLY A 373 -22.44 2.61 -0.13
CA GLY A 373 -23.89 2.52 0.03
C GLY A 373 -24.72 3.02 -1.16
N GLY A 374 -24.09 3.31 -2.31
CA GLY A 374 -24.76 3.66 -3.56
C GLY A 374 -25.56 4.96 -3.51
N MET A 375 -25.31 5.84 -2.54
CA MET A 375 -26.13 7.05 -2.39
C MET A 375 -25.72 8.14 -3.38
N ASP A 376 -26.67 8.66 -4.16
CA ASP A 376 -26.40 9.74 -5.12
C ASP A 376 -26.25 11.08 -4.39
N ILE A 377 -24.99 11.54 -4.26
CA ILE A 377 -24.64 12.80 -3.62
C ILE A 377 -25.41 13.97 -4.25
N SER A 378 -25.67 13.93 -5.56
CA SER A 378 -26.33 15.00 -6.30
C SER A 378 -27.81 15.18 -5.94
N ARG A 379 -28.37 14.33 -5.07
CA ARG A 379 -29.74 14.46 -4.58
C ARG A 379 -29.86 14.68 -3.07
N MET A 380 -28.74 14.90 -2.37
CA MET A 380 -28.73 15.08 -0.91
C MET A 380 -28.87 16.53 -0.45
N GLY A 381 -29.12 17.48 -1.34
CA GLY A 381 -29.30 18.90 -1.03
C GLY A 381 -30.77 19.34 -0.98
N PHE A 382 -30.95 20.63 -0.72
CA PHE A 382 -32.25 21.29 -0.61
C PHE A 382 -32.47 22.29 -1.75
N GLU A 383 -33.73 22.53 -2.09
CA GLU A 383 -34.14 23.51 -3.10
C GLU A 383 -33.90 24.96 -2.66
N SER A 384 -33.98 25.24 -1.35
CA SER A 384 -33.77 26.58 -0.77
C SER A 384 -33.05 26.54 0.58
N GLU A 385 -32.63 27.69 1.11
CA GLU A 385 -32.06 27.78 2.47
C GLU A 385 -33.14 27.67 3.55
N GLU A 386 -34.36 28.13 3.27
CA GLU A 386 -35.51 28.04 4.18
C GLU A 386 -35.90 26.57 4.41
N THR A 387 -35.97 25.77 3.35
CA THR A 387 -36.27 24.32 3.43
C THR A 387 -35.16 23.56 4.15
N ARG A 388 -33.89 23.94 3.92
CA ARG A 388 -32.75 23.42 4.68
C ARG A 388 -32.88 23.73 6.17
N SER A 389 -33.09 25.00 6.54
CA SER A 389 -33.22 25.41 7.95
C SER A 389 -34.33 24.64 8.65
N ALA A 390 -35.52 24.55 8.04
CA ALA A 390 -36.65 23.83 8.62
C ALA A 390 -36.35 22.33 8.86
N ALA A 391 -35.55 21.69 8.00
CA ALA A 391 -35.13 20.31 8.18
C ALA A 391 -34.18 20.13 9.38
N PHE A 392 -33.23 21.06 9.57
CA PHE A 392 -32.34 21.06 10.72
C PHE A 392 -33.09 21.37 12.03
N ASP A 393 -34.02 22.32 12.03
CA ASP A 393 -34.85 22.64 13.19
C ASP A 393 -35.68 21.42 13.61
N ARG A 394 -36.28 20.73 12.64
CA ARG A 394 -37.01 19.48 12.89
C ARG A 394 -36.10 18.38 13.46
N TYR A 395 -34.89 18.24 12.93
CA TYR A 395 -33.92 17.27 13.45
C TYR A 395 -33.54 17.58 14.90
N ALA A 396 -33.27 18.86 15.21
CA ALA A 396 -32.91 19.30 16.54
C ALA A 396 -34.03 19.04 17.56
N ALA A 397 -35.27 19.43 17.23
CA ALA A 397 -36.44 19.19 18.08
C ALA A 397 -36.69 17.70 18.35
N GLN A 398 -36.43 16.84 17.36
CA GLN A 398 -36.67 15.40 17.50
C GLN A 398 -35.55 14.66 18.25
N PHE A 399 -34.29 15.10 18.14
CA PHE A 399 -33.14 14.27 18.56
C PHE A 399 -32.13 14.94 19.48
N LEU A 400 -32.07 16.28 19.53
CA LEU A 400 -31.07 17.01 20.33
C LEU A 400 -31.67 17.60 21.61
N GLU A 401 -32.90 18.10 21.55
CA GLU A 401 -33.57 18.69 22.73
C GLU A 401 -33.90 17.65 23.81
N LEU A 402 -34.12 16.38 23.42
CA LEU A 402 -34.39 15.27 24.35
C LEU A 402 -33.14 14.79 25.13
N THR A 403 -31.94 15.28 24.81
CA THR A 403 -30.69 14.86 25.46
C THR A 403 -30.12 15.89 26.44
N ALA A 404 -30.78 17.03 26.61
CA ALA A 404 -30.36 18.11 27.50
C ALA A 404 -31.02 18.09 28.90
N GLU A 405 -31.89 17.12 29.16
CA GLU A 405 -32.42 16.76 30.49
C GLU A 405 -31.71 15.51 31.03
#